data_AF-A0A3N5GFZ6-F1
#
_entry.id   AF-A0A3N5GFZ6-F1
#
_cell.length_a   1.000
_cell.length_b   1.000
_cell.length_c   1.000
_cell.angle_alpha   90.00
_cell.angle_beta   90.00
_cell.angle_gamma   90.00
#
_symmetry.space_group_name_H-M   'P 1'
#
loop_
_entity.id
_entity.type
_entity.pdbx_description
1 polymer ?
#
loop_
_entity_poly.entity_id
_entity_poly.type
_entity_poly.pdbx_seq_one_letter_code
_entity_poly.pdbx_strand_id
1 'polypeptide(L)'
;MGLCVPLPVPQRPGRTAPGDDRVPRRSRGLDRGRIAACEGRPDRPGAAGLPPAGHGRQGGTVKIAVAGASGRMGRMLIEAVLEAPDAQLAGALDLAGSAAIGRDAADFLGRASGVTITADVATGIADARYLIDFTRPEGTLAHLRACAAHGVGMVIGTTGFDEAGKREIAAAAGRVPIVFAPNMSVGVNVTLKLIELAAKILDTGYDVEIIEAHHRHKVDAPSGTALKMGEVVAGALGRDLKQVAVYGREGVTGERDPSTIGFATIRGGDIVGDHTVLFAGIG
;
A
#
# COMPACT_ATOMS: atom_id res chain seq x y z
N MET A 1 41.46 -51.22 27.08
CA MET A 1 40.06 -51.49 27.47
C MET A 1 39.16 -51.18 26.29
N GLY A 2 38.51 -52.21 25.73
CA GLY A 2 37.25 -52.16 24.96
C GLY A 2 37.11 -51.24 23.74
N LEU A 3 37.42 -51.77 22.54
CA LEU A 3 36.80 -51.36 21.28
C LEU A 3 35.32 -51.78 21.25
N CYS A 4 34.44 -50.97 20.64
CA CYS A 4 33.45 -51.50 19.68
C CYS A 4 32.74 -50.38 18.89
N VAL A 5 32.98 -50.37 17.58
CA VAL A 5 32.14 -49.71 16.55
C VAL A 5 31.39 -50.84 15.83
N PRO A 6 30.07 -50.73 15.59
CA PRO A 6 29.39 -51.59 14.63
C PRO A 6 29.10 -50.88 13.29
N LEU A 7 29.44 -51.60 12.22
CA LEU A 7 29.16 -51.37 10.80
C LEU A 7 27.68 -51.70 10.42
N PRO A 8 27.20 -51.32 9.21
CA PRO A 8 25.79 -51.30 8.86
C PRO A 8 25.18 -52.67 8.49
N VAL A 9 23.86 -52.78 8.65
CA VAL A 9 23.03 -53.96 8.36
C VAL A 9 22.66 -54.01 6.86
N PRO A 10 22.73 -55.18 6.19
CA PRO A 10 22.45 -55.30 4.76
C PRO A 10 20.95 -55.47 4.45
N GLN A 11 20.54 -54.91 3.29
CA GLN A 11 19.21 -55.06 2.70
C GLN A 11 18.95 -56.51 2.23
N ARG A 12 17.68 -56.95 2.28
CA ARG A 12 17.21 -58.15 1.59
C ARG A 12 16.10 -57.84 0.58
N PRO A 13 16.00 -58.65 -0.50
CA PRO A 13 15.35 -58.28 -1.74
C PRO A 13 13.86 -58.67 -1.80
N GLY A 14 13.16 -58.04 -2.73
CA GLY A 14 11.73 -58.18 -2.95
C GLY A 14 11.25 -59.58 -3.35
N ARG A 15 9.94 -59.78 -3.17
CA ARG A 15 9.17 -60.85 -3.81
C ARG A 15 7.83 -60.30 -4.26
N THR A 16 7.48 -60.77 -5.46
CA THR A 16 6.32 -60.51 -6.30
C THR A 16 5.03 -61.15 -5.78
N ALA A 17 3.89 -60.59 -6.20
CA ALA A 17 2.52 -61.09 -6.02
C ALA A 17 2.29 -62.44 -6.77
N PRO A 18 1.18 -63.19 -6.53
CA PRO A 18 -0.14 -62.82 -7.11
C PRO A 18 -1.38 -63.24 -6.27
N GLY A 19 -2.58 -62.73 -6.62
CA GLY A 19 -3.85 -63.42 -6.29
C GLY A 19 -5.03 -62.53 -5.89
N ASP A 20 -5.84 -62.18 -6.90
CA ASP A 20 -7.27 -61.85 -6.96
C ASP A 20 -8.17 -62.19 -5.73
N ASP A 21 -9.01 -61.23 -5.28
CA ASP A 21 -10.47 -61.43 -5.13
C ASP A 21 -11.22 -60.18 -4.57
N ARG A 22 -12.14 -59.67 -5.40
CA ARG A 22 -13.51 -59.18 -5.12
C ARG A 22 -13.83 -58.16 -4.00
N VAL A 23 -14.47 -57.08 -4.47
CA VAL A 23 -15.23 -56.03 -3.75
C VAL A 23 -16.49 -56.60 -3.05
N PRO A 24 -16.98 -55.99 -1.95
CA PRO A 24 -18.23 -55.23 -2.08
C PRO A 24 -18.28 -53.89 -1.32
N ARG A 25 -18.92 -52.92 -1.98
CA ARG A 25 -19.37 -51.62 -1.45
C ARG A 25 -20.30 -51.81 -0.25
N ARG A 26 -20.17 -50.98 0.80
CA ARG A 26 -21.29 -50.57 1.65
C ARG A 26 -21.22 -49.10 2.04
N SER A 27 -22.32 -48.43 1.76
CA SER A 27 -22.71 -47.07 2.12
C SER A 27 -23.12 -46.97 3.59
N ARG A 28 -22.62 -45.95 4.29
CA ARG A 28 -23.21 -45.30 5.48
C ARG A 28 -22.72 -43.85 5.43
N GLY A 29 -23.55 -42.82 5.29
CA GLY A 29 -24.68 -42.48 6.14
C GLY A 29 -24.23 -41.31 7.02
N LEU A 30 -24.40 -40.08 6.52
CA LEU A 30 -24.07 -38.82 7.18
C LEU A 30 -24.92 -38.66 8.45
N ASP A 31 -24.28 -38.57 9.62
CA ASP A 31 -24.91 -38.16 10.86
C ASP A 31 -24.66 -36.67 11.10
N ARG A 32 -25.76 -35.90 11.13
CA ARG A 32 -25.77 -34.44 11.36
C ARG A 32 -25.84 -34.20 12.86
N GLY A 33 -24.68 -34.15 13.52
CA GLY A 33 -24.53 -33.71 14.90
C GLY A 33 -24.59 -32.19 15.04
N ARG A 34 -25.59 -31.72 15.79
CA ARG A 34 -25.79 -30.33 16.24
C ARG A 34 -24.52 -29.76 16.90
N ILE A 35 -24.13 -28.55 16.52
CA ILE A 35 -23.16 -27.74 17.27
C ILE A 35 -23.95 -26.64 17.99
N ALA A 36 -23.76 -26.58 19.30
CA ALA A 36 -24.46 -25.72 20.24
C ALA A 36 -24.21 -24.23 19.99
N ALA A 37 -25.26 -23.43 20.17
CA ALA A 37 -25.20 -21.98 20.26
C ALA A 37 -24.53 -21.57 21.58
N CYS A 38 -23.49 -20.74 21.51
CA CYS A 38 -22.96 -20.01 22.65
C CYS A 38 -23.65 -18.64 22.72
N GLU A 39 -24.46 -18.45 23.76
CA GLU A 39 -25.01 -17.15 24.17
C GLU A 39 -23.97 -16.34 24.94
N GLY A 40 -24.04 -15.00 24.81
CA GLY A 40 -23.48 -14.05 25.78
C GLY A 40 -22.40 -13.09 25.27
N ARG A 41 -22.80 -11.91 24.77
CA ARG A 41 -21.99 -10.69 24.81
C ARG A 41 -22.81 -9.57 25.45
N PRO A 42 -22.26 -8.78 26.38
CA PRO A 42 -22.96 -7.65 26.96
C PRO A 42 -23.01 -6.47 25.99
N ASP A 43 -24.13 -5.74 26.05
CA ASP A 43 -24.49 -4.59 25.23
C ASP A 43 -23.44 -3.46 25.25
N ARG A 44 -23.13 -2.91 24.07
CA ARG A 44 -22.40 -1.64 23.93
C ARG A 44 -23.42 -0.49 23.90
N PRO A 45 -23.21 0.60 24.67
CA PRO A 45 -24.10 1.76 24.60
C PRO A 45 -23.85 2.57 23.32
N GLY A 46 -24.95 2.79 22.59
CA GLY A 46 -25.25 3.88 21.65
C GLY A 46 -24.10 4.52 20.86
N ALA A 47 -23.74 3.94 19.71
CA ALA A 47 -23.12 4.72 18.64
C ALA A 47 -24.21 5.58 17.99
N ALA A 48 -24.13 6.90 18.17
CA ALA A 48 -24.88 7.85 17.36
C ALA A 48 -24.63 7.54 15.88
N GLY A 49 -25.71 7.24 15.15
CA GLY A 49 -25.65 6.72 13.79
C GLY A 49 -24.84 7.62 12.87
N LEU A 50 -23.80 7.05 12.26
CA LEU A 50 -23.27 7.58 11.01
C LEU A 50 -24.45 7.72 10.03
N PRO A 51 -24.55 8.82 9.27
CA PRO A 51 -25.51 8.88 8.16
C PRO A 51 -25.24 7.68 7.24
N PRO A 52 -26.29 7.03 6.72
CA PRO A 52 -26.13 5.82 5.92
C PRO A 52 -25.24 6.11 4.71
N ALA A 53 -24.26 5.23 4.48
CA ALA A 53 -23.45 5.20 3.26
C ALA A 53 -24.34 4.78 2.08
N GLY A 54 -25.16 5.72 1.61
CA GLY A 54 -25.98 5.57 0.42
C GLY A 54 -25.07 5.47 -0.80
N HIS A 55 -24.93 4.25 -1.33
CA HIS A 55 -24.49 4.03 -2.70
C HIS A 55 -25.63 4.43 -3.65
N GLY A 56 -25.88 5.72 -3.74
CA GLY A 56 -26.67 6.34 -4.80
C GLY A 56 -25.70 7.07 -5.71
N ARG A 57 -25.50 6.59 -6.94
CA ARG A 57 -25.07 7.45 -8.05
C ARG A 57 -26.16 8.50 -8.24
N GLN A 58 -26.09 9.61 -7.52
CA GLN A 58 -26.80 10.83 -7.86
C GLN A 58 -25.78 11.79 -8.44
N GLY A 59 -26.06 12.31 -9.64
CA GLY A 59 -25.16 13.12 -10.46
C GLY A 59 -24.88 14.49 -9.87
N GLY A 60 -24.12 14.52 -8.77
CA GLY A 60 -23.52 15.72 -8.21
C GLY A 60 -22.00 15.65 -8.30
N THR A 61 -21.39 16.77 -8.64
CA THR A 61 -19.94 16.95 -8.68
C THR A 61 -19.34 16.88 -7.27
N VAL A 62 -18.23 16.16 -7.11
CA VAL A 62 -17.53 16.02 -5.83
C VAL A 62 -16.73 17.29 -5.54
N LYS A 63 -17.07 17.98 -4.44
CA LYS A 63 -16.36 19.18 -4.00
C LYS A 63 -15.07 18.83 -3.26
N ILE A 64 -13.94 19.30 -3.76
CA ILE A 64 -12.60 18.97 -3.28
C ILE A 64 -11.84 20.24 -2.92
N ALA A 65 -11.22 20.24 -1.74
CA ALA A 65 -10.19 21.19 -1.37
C ALA A 65 -8.79 20.60 -1.60
N VAL A 66 -7.81 21.45 -1.91
CA VAL A 66 -6.41 21.05 -2.10
C VAL A 66 -5.52 21.83 -1.13
N ALA A 67 -4.72 21.13 -0.33
CA ALA A 67 -3.69 21.73 0.52
C ALA A 67 -2.32 21.81 -0.19
N GLY A 68 -1.58 22.88 0.11
CA GLY A 68 -0.31 23.19 -0.57
C GLY A 68 -0.53 23.64 -2.01
N ALA A 69 -1.60 24.40 -2.25
CA ALA A 69 -2.11 24.77 -3.57
C ALA A 69 -1.05 25.38 -4.51
N SER A 70 -0.13 26.22 -3.99
CA SER A 70 0.91 26.83 -4.83
C SER A 70 2.12 25.92 -5.11
N GLY A 71 2.23 24.79 -4.42
CA GLY A 71 3.32 23.82 -4.58
C GLY A 71 3.19 22.98 -5.84
N ARG A 72 4.24 22.22 -6.18
CA ARG A 72 4.29 21.37 -7.40
C ARG A 72 3.11 20.39 -7.47
N MET A 73 2.92 19.60 -6.41
CA MET A 73 1.81 18.63 -6.36
C MET A 73 0.45 19.32 -6.26
N GLY A 74 0.33 20.42 -5.50
CA GLY A 74 -0.92 21.17 -5.39
C GLY A 74 -1.43 21.68 -6.72
N ARG A 75 -0.55 22.24 -7.56
CA ARG A 75 -0.89 22.68 -8.92
C ARG A 75 -1.38 21.53 -9.80
N MET A 76 -0.69 20.39 -9.79
CA MET A 76 -1.11 19.20 -10.55
C MET A 76 -2.47 18.69 -10.09
N LEU A 77 -2.74 18.71 -8.77
CA LEU A 77 -4.04 18.31 -8.22
C LEU A 77 -5.15 19.27 -8.62
N ILE A 78 -4.89 20.59 -8.57
CA ILE A 78 -5.85 21.60 -9.00
C ILE A 78 -6.20 21.41 -10.48
N GLU A 79 -5.19 21.23 -11.33
CA GLU A 79 -5.41 20.96 -12.76
C GLU A 79 -6.26 19.70 -12.97
N ALA A 80 -5.89 18.58 -12.33
CA ALA A 80 -6.64 17.33 -12.41
C ALA A 80 -8.09 17.45 -11.92
N VAL A 81 -8.34 18.20 -10.83
CA VAL A 81 -9.69 18.44 -10.32
C VAL A 81 -10.52 19.25 -11.31
N LEU A 82 -9.92 20.24 -11.97
CA LEU A 82 -10.64 21.07 -12.93
C LEU A 82 -10.89 20.36 -14.28
N GLU A 83 -10.10 19.34 -14.61
CA GLU A 83 -10.29 18.50 -15.81
C GLU A 83 -11.29 17.36 -15.59
N ALA A 84 -11.51 16.96 -14.34
CA ALA A 84 -12.41 15.87 -14.00
C ALA A 84 -13.89 16.30 -14.07
N PRO A 85 -14.74 15.64 -14.89
CA PRO A 85 -16.14 16.04 -15.08
C PRO A 85 -17.01 15.81 -13.84
N ASP A 86 -16.55 14.99 -12.91
CA ASP A 86 -17.22 14.63 -11.67
C ASP A 86 -16.57 15.27 -10.43
N ALA A 87 -15.63 16.21 -10.59
CA ALA A 87 -15.01 16.96 -9.50
C ALA A 87 -15.11 18.48 -9.66
N GLN A 88 -15.09 19.19 -8.53
CA GLN A 88 -15.12 20.65 -8.45
C GLN A 88 -14.12 21.10 -7.41
N LEU A 89 -13.26 22.05 -7.76
CA LEU A 89 -12.43 22.73 -6.78
C LEU A 89 -13.33 23.63 -5.91
N ALA A 90 -13.38 23.34 -4.62
CA ALA A 90 -14.19 24.06 -3.64
C ALA A 90 -13.34 24.84 -2.62
N GLY A 91 -12.04 24.59 -2.59
CA GLY A 91 -11.13 25.25 -1.67
C GLY A 91 -9.67 25.04 -2.02
N ALA A 92 -8.82 26.00 -1.65
CA ALA A 92 -7.39 25.95 -1.87
C ALA A 92 -6.67 26.50 -0.64
N LEU A 93 -5.80 25.69 -0.05
CA LEU A 93 -5.08 26.00 1.18
C LEU A 93 -3.59 26.14 0.90
N ASP A 94 -2.96 27.11 1.55
CA ASP A 94 -1.51 27.27 1.59
C ASP A 94 -1.04 27.83 2.94
N LEU A 95 0.27 27.89 3.14
CA LEU A 95 0.86 28.48 4.34
C LEU A 95 0.58 30.00 4.38
N ALA A 96 0.37 30.54 5.58
CA ALA A 96 0.10 31.97 5.79
C ALA A 96 1.17 32.91 5.20
N GLY A 97 2.42 32.45 5.09
CA GLY A 97 3.52 33.21 4.48
C GLY A 97 3.64 33.06 2.96
N SER A 98 2.75 32.33 2.30
CA SER A 98 2.81 32.11 0.85
C SER A 98 2.42 33.39 0.09
N ALA A 99 3.20 33.74 -0.93
CA ALA A 99 2.86 34.83 -1.84
C ALA A 99 1.62 34.54 -2.71
N ALA A 100 1.09 33.30 -2.66
CA ALA A 100 -0.11 32.90 -3.36
C ALA A 100 -1.41 33.20 -2.58
N ILE A 101 -1.34 33.53 -1.29
CA ILE A 101 -2.53 33.88 -0.50
C ILE A 101 -3.27 35.06 -1.15
N GLY A 102 -4.59 34.93 -1.30
CA GLY A 102 -5.45 35.93 -1.93
C GLY A 102 -5.51 35.85 -3.46
N ARG A 103 -4.70 35.00 -4.10
CA ARG A 103 -4.76 34.75 -5.55
C ARG A 103 -5.76 33.65 -5.89
N ASP A 104 -6.20 33.59 -7.14
CA ASP A 104 -7.01 32.47 -7.63
C ASP A 104 -6.15 31.19 -7.72
N ALA A 105 -6.73 30.06 -7.32
CA ALA A 105 -6.05 28.77 -7.30
C ALA A 105 -5.59 28.29 -8.69
N ALA A 106 -6.22 28.75 -9.76
CA ALA A 106 -5.88 28.40 -11.14
C ALA A 106 -5.11 29.50 -11.90
N ASP A 107 -4.70 30.59 -11.22
CA ASP A 107 -3.95 31.70 -11.84
C ASP A 107 -2.73 31.22 -12.64
N PHE A 108 -2.04 30.17 -12.17
CA PHE A 108 -0.85 29.62 -12.82
C PHE A 108 -1.14 28.97 -14.18
N LEU A 109 -2.41 28.65 -14.46
CA LEU A 109 -2.91 28.16 -15.76
C LEU A 109 -3.40 29.31 -16.65
N GLY A 110 -3.34 30.56 -16.18
CA GLY A 110 -3.87 31.72 -16.91
C GLY A 110 -5.40 31.77 -16.97
N ARG A 111 -6.11 31.12 -16.04
CA ARG A 111 -7.57 31.13 -15.94
C ARG A 111 -8.04 31.24 -14.49
N ALA A 112 -9.28 31.66 -14.27
CA ALA A 112 -9.87 31.73 -12.94
C ALA A 112 -10.67 30.45 -12.64
N SER A 113 -10.44 29.88 -11.46
CA SER A 113 -11.26 28.81 -10.87
C SER A 113 -12.43 29.36 -10.05
N GLY A 114 -12.35 30.63 -9.61
CA GLY A 114 -13.28 31.23 -8.66
C GLY A 114 -12.98 30.87 -7.20
N VAL A 115 -11.89 30.14 -6.95
CA VAL A 115 -11.46 29.74 -5.61
C VAL A 115 -10.20 30.51 -5.23
N THR A 116 -10.30 31.33 -4.18
CA THR A 116 -9.17 32.07 -3.63
C THR A 116 -8.34 31.19 -2.70
N ILE A 117 -7.01 31.23 -2.85
CA ILE A 117 -6.09 30.54 -1.95
C ILE A 117 -6.10 31.26 -0.59
N THR A 118 -6.33 30.50 0.48
CA THR A 118 -6.37 31.00 1.86
C THR A 118 -5.45 30.20 2.79
N ALA A 119 -5.05 30.81 3.90
CA ALA A 119 -4.34 30.13 4.98
C ALA A 119 -5.28 29.71 6.13
N ASP A 120 -6.53 30.20 6.11
CA ASP A 120 -7.53 29.78 7.08
C ASP A 120 -8.13 28.43 6.67
N VAL A 121 -7.80 27.39 7.44
CA VAL A 121 -8.21 26.02 7.17
C VAL A 121 -9.74 25.90 7.16
N ALA A 122 -10.42 26.56 8.09
CA ALA A 122 -11.88 26.49 8.19
C ALA A 122 -12.56 27.05 6.93
N THR A 123 -12.13 28.24 6.47
CA THR A 123 -12.60 28.83 5.21
C THR A 123 -12.28 27.93 4.02
N GLY A 124 -11.04 27.42 3.92
CA GLY A 124 -10.62 26.63 2.76
C GLY A 124 -11.25 25.24 2.66
N ILE A 125 -11.90 24.73 3.72
CA ILE A 125 -12.64 23.45 3.67
C ILE A 125 -14.16 23.62 3.79
N ALA A 126 -14.67 24.84 3.98
CA ALA A 126 -16.07 25.10 4.36
C ALA A 126 -17.08 24.48 3.38
N ASP A 127 -16.79 24.55 2.08
CA ASP A 127 -17.64 24.00 1.01
C ASP A 127 -17.13 22.66 0.45
N ALA A 128 -16.04 22.11 1.01
CA ALA A 128 -15.43 20.89 0.51
C ALA A 128 -16.01 19.64 1.16
N ARG A 129 -16.15 18.57 0.39
CA ARG A 129 -16.47 17.23 0.91
C ARG A 129 -15.21 16.45 1.25
N TYR A 130 -14.13 16.69 0.53
CA TYR A 130 -12.83 16.05 0.73
C TYR A 130 -11.70 17.06 0.65
N LEU A 131 -10.64 16.84 1.43
CA LEU A 131 -9.36 17.54 1.32
C LEU A 131 -8.27 16.58 0.81
N ILE A 132 -7.56 16.97 -0.24
CA ILE A 132 -6.35 16.27 -0.71
C ILE A 132 -5.11 16.99 -0.17
N ASP A 133 -4.23 16.26 0.51
CA ASP A 133 -3.07 16.82 1.21
C ASP A 133 -1.77 16.06 0.88
N PHE A 134 -0.83 16.78 0.26
CA PHE A 134 0.54 16.36 -0.05
C PHE A 134 1.56 17.39 0.48
N THR A 135 1.38 17.84 1.73
CA THR A 135 2.22 18.87 2.35
C THR A 135 3.30 18.28 3.27
N ARG A 136 3.28 18.62 4.56
CA ARG A 136 4.22 18.18 5.58
C ARG A 136 3.46 17.61 6.78
N PRO A 137 4.06 16.67 7.55
CA PRO A 137 3.37 16.02 8.65
C PRO A 137 2.67 16.99 9.61
N GLU A 138 3.33 18.07 10.01
CA GLU A 138 2.79 19.04 10.96
C GLU A 138 1.56 19.77 10.41
N GLY A 139 1.62 20.16 9.13
CA GLY A 139 0.50 20.80 8.44
C GLY A 139 -0.68 19.85 8.27
N THR A 140 -0.41 18.60 7.87
CA THR A 140 -1.46 17.60 7.68
C THR A 140 -2.18 17.26 8.99
N LEU A 141 -1.50 17.20 10.14
CA LEU A 141 -2.18 16.97 11.42
C LEU A 141 -3.10 18.14 11.81
N ALA A 142 -2.76 19.39 11.47
CA ALA A 142 -3.66 20.52 11.65
C ALA A 142 -4.89 20.42 10.73
N HIS A 143 -4.68 20.08 9.46
CA HIS A 143 -5.77 19.83 8.52
C HIS A 143 -6.67 18.68 8.97
N LEU A 144 -6.08 17.60 9.51
CA LEU A 144 -6.79 16.42 10.01
C LEU A 144 -7.77 16.77 11.12
N ARG A 145 -7.33 17.57 12.09
CA ARG A 145 -8.18 18.03 13.21
C ARG A 145 -9.35 18.86 12.70
N ALA A 146 -9.10 19.78 11.77
CA ALA A 146 -10.14 20.61 11.17
C ALA A 146 -11.13 19.76 10.36
N CYS A 147 -10.63 18.89 9.48
CA CYS A 147 -11.47 18.01 8.67
C CYS A 147 -12.35 17.11 9.54
N ALA A 148 -11.79 16.51 10.60
CA ALA A 148 -12.54 15.70 11.55
C ALA A 148 -13.60 16.50 12.34
N ALA A 149 -13.36 17.78 12.61
CA ALA A 149 -14.31 18.67 13.27
C ALA A 149 -15.46 19.10 12.33
N HIS A 150 -15.17 19.30 11.05
CA HIS A 150 -16.14 19.76 10.04
C HIS A 150 -16.79 18.63 9.24
N GLY A 151 -16.42 17.36 9.48
CA GLY A 151 -16.97 16.21 8.76
C GLY A 151 -16.47 16.06 7.32
N VAL A 152 -15.30 16.63 7.02
CA VAL A 152 -14.66 16.60 5.69
C VAL A 152 -13.76 15.37 5.61
N GLY A 153 -13.89 14.58 4.55
CA GLY A 153 -13.01 13.42 4.32
C GLY A 153 -11.61 13.84 3.89
N MET A 154 -10.63 12.94 3.96
CA MET A 154 -9.25 13.26 3.57
C MET A 154 -8.60 12.21 2.68
N VAL A 155 -7.76 12.69 1.76
CA VAL A 155 -6.77 11.90 1.02
C VAL A 155 -5.40 12.43 1.39
N ILE A 156 -4.64 11.64 2.14
CA ILE A 156 -3.34 12.00 2.69
C ILE A 156 -2.25 11.28 1.90
N GLY A 157 -1.53 12.03 1.06
CA GLY A 157 -0.32 11.60 0.36
C GLY A 157 0.97 12.06 1.05
N THR A 158 0.87 12.89 2.09
CA THR A 158 2.00 13.29 2.95
C THR A 158 2.69 12.06 3.54
N THR A 159 4.03 12.04 3.53
CA THR A 159 4.86 10.97 4.10
C THR A 159 5.66 11.50 5.30
N GLY A 160 6.33 10.61 6.04
CA GLY A 160 7.22 11.00 7.14
C GLY A 160 6.55 11.20 8.51
N PHE A 161 5.33 10.68 8.71
CA PHE A 161 4.69 10.67 10.03
C PHE A 161 5.41 9.74 11.01
N ASP A 162 5.56 10.21 12.24
CA ASP A 162 5.95 9.39 13.38
C ASP A 162 4.77 8.52 13.87
N GLU A 163 5.02 7.66 14.84
CA GLU A 163 4.00 6.76 15.38
C GLU A 163 2.86 7.52 16.08
N ALA A 164 3.12 8.70 16.64
CA ALA A 164 2.08 9.53 17.23
C ALA A 164 1.14 10.09 16.15
N GLY A 165 1.69 10.63 15.06
CA GLY A 165 0.92 11.13 13.93
C GLY A 165 0.10 10.03 13.25
N LYS A 166 0.66 8.84 13.06
CA LYS A 166 -0.09 7.69 12.52
C LYS A 166 -1.26 7.28 13.42
N ARG A 167 -1.06 7.30 14.75
CA ARG A 167 -2.15 7.03 15.71
C ARG A 167 -3.24 8.09 15.64
N GLU A 168 -2.87 9.35 15.46
CA GLU A 168 -3.83 10.44 15.31
C GLU A 168 -4.67 10.29 14.03
N ILE A 169 -4.03 9.96 12.90
CA ILE A 169 -4.71 9.64 11.63
C ILE A 169 -5.68 8.47 11.80
N ALA A 170 -5.25 7.39 12.45
CA ALA A 170 -6.09 6.23 12.70
C ALA A 170 -7.30 6.56 13.60
N ALA A 171 -7.12 7.41 14.61
CA ALA A 171 -8.22 7.85 15.47
C ALA A 171 -9.24 8.73 14.70
N ALA A 172 -8.77 9.62 13.84
CA ALA A 172 -9.62 10.47 13.00
C ALA A 172 -10.41 9.66 11.96
N ALA A 173 -9.86 8.54 11.47
CA ALA A 173 -10.53 7.63 10.54
C ALA A 173 -11.82 7.00 11.10
N GLY A 174 -12.02 7.01 12.43
CA GLY A 174 -13.27 6.62 13.07
C GLY A 174 -14.40 7.67 12.96
N ARG A 175 -14.07 8.91 12.54
CA ARG A 175 -15.00 10.05 12.44
C ARG A 175 -15.25 10.49 11.01
N VAL A 176 -14.21 10.47 10.16
CA VAL A 176 -14.27 10.88 8.75
C VAL A 176 -13.57 9.85 7.87
N PRO A 177 -13.97 9.70 6.60
CA PRO A 177 -13.29 8.79 5.68
C PRO A 177 -11.88 9.30 5.36
N ILE A 178 -10.88 8.44 5.47
CA ILE A 178 -9.47 8.77 5.20
C ILE A 178 -8.86 7.72 4.27
N VAL A 179 -8.26 8.18 3.18
CA VAL A 179 -7.30 7.41 2.38
C VAL A 179 -5.91 7.89 2.76
N PHE A 180 -5.10 7.02 3.36
CA PHE A 180 -3.71 7.32 3.71
C PHE A 180 -2.79 6.34 2.99
N ALA A 181 -2.00 6.84 2.04
CA ALA A 181 -1.08 6.03 1.27
C ALA A 181 0.20 6.81 0.92
N PRO A 182 1.39 6.21 1.06
CA PRO A 182 2.65 6.86 0.71
C PRO A 182 2.87 6.98 -0.81
N ASN A 183 2.04 6.32 -1.63
CA ASN A 183 2.08 6.38 -3.08
C ASN A 183 0.65 6.29 -3.64
N MET A 184 0.22 7.30 -4.40
CA MET A 184 -1.11 7.37 -5.02
C MET A 184 -1.15 6.87 -6.47
N SER A 185 -0.05 6.35 -7.01
CA SER A 185 -0.03 5.74 -8.35
C SER A 185 -0.85 4.46 -8.35
N VAL A 186 -1.89 4.44 -9.18
CA VAL A 186 -2.72 3.24 -9.42
C VAL A 186 -1.84 2.10 -9.92
N GLY A 187 -0.96 2.37 -10.89
CA GLY A 187 -0.06 1.38 -11.47
C GLY A 187 0.85 0.73 -10.42
N VAL A 188 1.48 1.52 -9.55
CA VAL A 188 2.34 0.98 -8.49
C VAL A 188 1.54 0.11 -7.53
N ASN A 189 0.38 0.56 -7.06
CA ASN A 189 -0.44 -0.20 -6.11
C ASN A 189 -0.97 -1.51 -6.71
N VAL A 190 -1.39 -1.50 -7.99
CA VAL A 190 -1.78 -2.72 -8.71
C VAL A 190 -0.59 -3.67 -8.83
N THR A 191 0.58 -3.16 -9.24
CA THR A 191 1.81 -3.95 -9.36
C THR A 191 2.20 -4.60 -8.04
N LEU A 192 2.10 -3.90 -6.90
CA LEU A 192 2.34 -4.51 -5.57
C LEU A 192 1.42 -5.71 -5.33
N LYS A 193 0.14 -5.62 -5.71
CA LYS A 193 -0.79 -6.75 -5.54
C LYS A 193 -0.44 -7.92 -6.47
N LEU A 194 -0.03 -7.63 -7.70
CA LEU A 194 0.40 -8.66 -8.65
C LEU A 194 1.69 -9.35 -8.20
N ILE A 195 2.65 -8.61 -7.65
CA ILE A 195 3.88 -9.17 -7.07
C ILE A 195 3.56 -10.09 -5.90
N GLU A 196 2.65 -9.68 -5.00
CA GLU A 196 2.23 -10.52 -3.87
C GLU A 196 1.64 -11.86 -4.36
N LEU A 197 0.81 -11.82 -5.40
CA LEU A 197 0.20 -13.01 -5.99
C LEU A 197 1.25 -13.88 -6.68
N ALA A 198 2.12 -13.28 -7.50
CA ALA A 198 3.19 -13.97 -8.20
C ALA A 198 4.13 -14.68 -7.21
N ALA A 199 4.52 -14.02 -6.13
CA ALA A 199 5.37 -14.60 -5.09
C ALA A 199 4.74 -15.81 -4.42
N LYS A 200 3.42 -15.80 -4.18
CA LYS A 200 2.72 -16.98 -3.60
C LYS A 200 2.60 -18.15 -4.57
N ILE A 201 2.49 -17.87 -5.87
CA ILE A 201 2.35 -18.91 -6.91
C ILE A 201 3.72 -19.50 -7.26
N LEU A 202 4.75 -18.65 -7.31
CA LEU A 202 6.13 -18.97 -7.70
C LEU A 202 7.03 -19.10 -6.45
N ASP A 203 6.54 -19.76 -5.40
CA ASP A 203 7.20 -19.83 -4.09
C ASP A 203 8.38 -20.81 -4.03
N THR A 204 8.47 -21.71 -5.02
CA THR A 204 9.42 -22.83 -5.06
C THR A 204 10.12 -22.86 -6.42
N GLY A 205 11.46 -22.90 -6.42
CA GLY A 205 12.26 -23.03 -7.65
C GLY A 205 12.37 -21.76 -8.48
N TYR A 206 11.98 -20.61 -7.94
CA TYR A 206 12.15 -19.29 -8.56
C TYR A 206 13.00 -18.37 -7.67
N ASP A 207 14.00 -17.77 -8.27
CA ASP A 207 14.80 -16.68 -7.69
C ASP A 207 14.10 -15.34 -7.90
N VAL A 208 14.15 -14.46 -6.90
CA VAL A 208 13.56 -13.12 -6.99
C VAL A 208 14.63 -12.04 -7.04
N GLU A 209 14.57 -11.22 -8.09
CA GLU A 209 15.43 -10.04 -8.26
C GLU A 209 14.58 -8.79 -8.52
N ILE A 210 14.90 -7.69 -7.84
CA ILE A 210 14.25 -6.40 -7.99
C ILE A 210 15.23 -5.46 -8.67
N ILE A 211 14.87 -5.01 -9.87
CA ILE A 211 15.68 -4.14 -10.70
C ILE A 211 15.00 -2.79 -10.75
N GLU A 212 15.76 -1.72 -10.48
CA GLU A 212 15.25 -0.35 -10.59
C GLU A 212 16.20 0.60 -11.30
N ALA A 213 15.65 1.64 -11.90
CA ALA A 213 16.42 2.74 -12.49
C ALA A 213 15.80 4.10 -12.16
N HIS A 214 16.63 5.08 -11.80
CA HIS A 214 16.21 6.46 -11.57
C HIS A 214 17.27 7.46 -12.05
N HIS A 215 16.87 8.73 -12.12
CA HIS A 215 17.73 9.85 -12.50
C HIS A 215 18.97 9.99 -11.60
N ARG A 216 20.00 10.64 -12.13
CA ARG A 216 21.30 10.81 -11.46
C ARG A 216 21.25 11.55 -10.12
N HIS A 217 20.21 12.36 -9.90
CA HIS A 217 20.04 13.17 -8.70
C HIS A 217 19.29 12.46 -7.56
N LYS A 218 18.85 11.21 -7.74
CA LYS A 218 18.13 10.47 -6.68
C LYS A 218 19.11 10.03 -5.60
N VAL A 219 18.82 10.42 -4.36
CA VAL A 219 19.73 10.27 -3.21
C VAL A 219 19.64 8.89 -2.57
N ASP A 220 18.44 8.34 -2.45
CA ASP A 220 18.17 7.03 -1.84
C ASP A 220 18.40 5.88 -2.82
N ALA A 221 18.99 4.76 -2.35
CA ALA A 221 19.21 3.53 -3.11
C ALA A 221 19.20 2.29 -2.19
N PRO A 222 18.37 1.26 -2.45
CA PRO A 222 17.25 1.27 -3.39
C PRO A 222 16.20 2.34 -3.05
N SER A 223 15.35 2.66 -4.01
CA SER A 223 14.19 3.53 -3.84
C SER A 223 13.19 2.94 -2.85
N GLY A 224 12.42 3.81 -2.18
CA GLY A 224 11.34 3.37 -1.29
C GLY A 224 10.32 2.43 -1.97
N THR A 225 10.05 2.63 -3.27
CA THR A 225 9.17 1.73 -4.04
C THR A 225 9.78 0.34 -4.21
N ALA A 226 11.07 0.24 -4.54
CA ALA A 226 11.75 -1.05 -4.67
C ALA A 226 11.81 -1.79 -3.33
N LEU A 227 12.13 -1.07 -2.24
CA LEU A 227 12.07 -1.64 -0.88
C LEU A 227 10.66 -2.16 -0.58
N LYS A 228 9.62 -1.41 -0.94
CA LYS A 228 8.24 -1.85 -0.73
C LYS A 228 7.89 -3.11 -1.54
N MET A 229 8.37 -3.20 -2.79
CA MET A 229 8.21 -4.42 -3.58
C MET A 229 8.91 -5.61 -2.92
N GLY A 230 10.12 -5.41 -2.38
CA GLY A 230 10.83 -6.43 -1.61
C GLY A 230 10.11 -6.86 -0.36
N GLU A 231 9.52 -5.92 0.39
CA GLU A 231 8.71 -6.23 1.58
C GLU A 231 7.49 -7.07 1.24
N VAL A 232 6.84 -6.77 0.10
CA VAL A 232 5.68 -7.53 -0.37
C VAL A 232 6.08 -8.95 -0.75
N VAL A 233 7.18 -9.14 -1.48
CA VAL A 233 7.71 -10.47 -1.81
C VAL A 233 8.08 -11.23 -0.53
N ALA A 234 8.88 -10.61 0.34
CA ALA A 234 9.34 -11.23 1.58
C ALA A 234 8.16 -11.66 2.46
N GLY A 235 7.18 -10.77 2.65
CA GLY A 235 5.97 -11.07 3.41
C GLY A 235 5.13 -12.19 2.80
N ALA A 236 5.00 -12.21 1.47
CA ALA A 236 4.29 -13.28 0.77
C ALA A 236 4.96 -14.65 0.91
N LEU A 237 6.30 -14.68 1.01
CA LEU A 237 7.12 -15.88 1.19
C LEU A 237 7.42 -16.20 2.67
N GLY A 238 6.91 -15.43 3.63
CA GLY A 238 7.18 -15.62 5.06
C GLY A 238 8.63 -15.35 5.48
N ARG A 239 9.33 -14.45 4.78
CA ARG A 239 10.74 -14.08 5.02
C ARG A 239 10.84 -12.70 5.66
N ASP A 240 11.92 -12.45 6.40
CA ASP A 240 12.31 -11.10 6.84
C ASP A 240 13.24 -10.48 5.78
N LEU A 241 12.77 -9.43 5.10
CA LEU A 241 13.55 -8.73 4.07
C LEU A 241 14.92 -8.28 4.60
N LYS A 242 15.02 -7.89 5.87
CA LYS A 242 16.30 -7.43 6.45
C LYS A 242 17.35 -8.52 6.51
N GLN A 243 16.93 -9.78 6.55
CA GLN A 243 17.82 -10.94 6.63
C GLN A 243 18.18 -11.50 5.25
N VAL A 244 17.26 -11.38 4.27
CA VAL A 244 17.42 -12.03 2.96
C VAL A 244 17.74 -11.08 1.81
N ALA A 245 17.71 -9.76 2.03
CA ALA A 245 18.01 -8.78 1.00
C ALA A 245 19.51 -8.74 0.66
N VAL A 246 19.83 -8.73 -0.63
CA VAL A 246 21.19 -8.54 -1.15
C VAL A 246 21.21 -7.31 -2.06
N TYR A 247 21.91 -6.25 -1.65
CA TYR A 247 21.87 -4.94 -2.33
C TYR A 247 22.90 -4.74 -3.44
N GLY A 248 23.80 -5.69 -3.61
CA GLY A 248 24.87 -5.65 -4.60
C GLY A 248 25.67 -6.94 -4.57
N ARG A 249 26.35 -7.23 -5.67
CA ARG A 249 27.22 -8.40 -5.83
C ARG A 249 28.49 -7.94 -6.52
N GLU A 250 29.65 -8.25 -5.94
CA GLU A 250 30.96 -7.84 -6.44
C GLU A 250 31.95 -9.01 -6.34
N GLY A 251 32.75 -9.24 -7.38
CA GLY A 251 33.73 -10.33 -7.41
C GLY A 251 33.09 -11.72 -7.39
N VAL A 252 33.71 -12.65 -6.66
CA VAL A 252 33.24 -14.04 -6.51
C VAL A 252 32.32 -14.14 -5.30
N THR A 253 31.01 -14.19 -5.54
CA THR A 253 29.98 -14.24 -4.48
C THR A 253 29.57 -15.65 -4.07
N GLY A 254 29.93 -16.66 -4.87
CA GLY A 254 29.47 -18.04 -4.70
C GLY A 254 28.11 -18.30 -5.36
N GLU A 255 27.56 -19.49 -5.11
CA GLU A 255 26.20 -19.82 -5.56
C GLU A 255 25.14 -18.98 -4.82
N ARG A 256 24.04 -18.69 -5.51
CA ARG A 256 22.94 -17.89 -4.94
C ARG A 256 22.21 -18.72 -3.88
N ASP A 257 22.04 -18.15 -2.69
CA ASP A 257 21.12 -18.71 -1.69
C ASP A 257 19.67 -18.51 -2.17
N PRO A 258 18.86 -19.59 -2.33
CA PRO A 258 17.47 -19.51 -2.81
C PRO A 258 16.53 -18.64 -1.97
N SER A 259 16.89 -18.37 -0.71
CA SER A 259 16.12 -17.52 0.18
C SER A 259 16.28 -16.02 -0.14
N THR A 260 17.33 -15.64 -0.86
CA THR A 260 17.68 -14.24 -1.07
C THR A 260 16.70 -13.51 -1.99
N ILE A 261 16.54 -12.21 -1.75
CA ILE A 261 15.88 -11.26 -2.64
C ILE A 261 16.93 -10.25 -3.07
N GLY A 262 17.34 -10.30 -4.33
CA GLY A 262 18.39 -9.42 -4.84
C GLY A 262 17.85 -8.07 -5.28
N PHE A 263 18.67 -7.03 -5.14
CA PHE A 263 18.39 -5.69 -5.64
C PHE A 263 19.50 -5.24 -6.60
N ALA A 264 19.09 -4.77 -7.78
CA ALA A 264 19.97 -4.15 -8.77
C ALA A 264 19.49 -2.70 -9.00
N THR A 265 20.33 -1.74 -8.64
CA THR A 265 19.96 -0.32 -8.65
C THR A 265 20.76 0.47 -9.68
N ILE A 266 20.06 1.14 -10.60
CA ILE A 266 20.66 1.94 -11.68
C ILE A 266 20.39 3.43 -11.40
N ARG A 267 21.42 4.27 -11.58
CA ARG A 267 21.31 5.74 -11.54
C ARG A 267 21.85 6.32 -12.83
N GLY A 268 21.02 7.05 -13.58
CA GLY A 268 21.43 7.58 -14.88
C GLY A 268 20.40 8.52 -15.50
N GLY A 269 20.90 9.51 -16.25
CA GLY A 269 20.04 10.43 -17.00
C GLY A 269 19.02 11.18 -16.12
N ASP A 270 17.81 11.28 -16.66
CA ASP A 270 16.61 11.92 -16.12
C ASP A 270 15.45 10.92 -15.93
N ILE A 271 15.76 9.61 -15.85
CA ILE A 271 14.78 8.53 -15.65
C ILE A 271 13.91 8.83 -14.42
N VAL A 272 12.60 8.95 -14.60
CA VAL A 272 11.67 9.28 -13.52
C VAL A 272 11.64 8.16 -12.48
N GLY A 273 11.56 6.91 -12.93
CA GLY A 273 11.60 5.72 -12.08
C GLY A 273 11.06 4.49 -12.82
N ASP A 274 11.91 3.50 -13.03
CA ASP A 274 11.53 2.19 -13.58
C ASP A 274 11.74 1.11 -12.51
N HIS A 275 10.80 0.15 -12.45
CA HIS A 275 10.83 -0.94 -11.47
C HIS A 275 10.37 -2.24 -12.11
N THR A 276 11.19 -3.28 -11.96
CA THR A 276 10.91 -4.64 -12.42
C THR A 276 11.14 -5.61 -11.28
N VAL A 277 10.19 -6.51 -11.05
CA VAL A 277 10.39 -7.69 -10.19
C VAL A 277 10.46 -8.91 -11.10
N LEU A 278 11.64 -9.53 -11.13
CA LEU A 278 11.92 -10.73 -11.90
C LEU A 278 11.75 -11.96 -11.01
N PHE A 279 10.92 -12.89 -11.45
CA PHE A 279 10.86 -14.26 -10.92
C PHE A 279 11.51 -15.18 -11.94
N ALA A 280 12.72 -15.67 -11.65
CA ALA A 280 13.52 -16.48 -12.57
C ALA A 280 13.58 -17.92 -12.08
N GLY A 281 13.01 -18.85 -12.84
CA GLY A 281 13.07 -20.29 -12.56
C GLY A 281 13.78 -21.05 -13.68
N ILE A 282 13.82 -22.37 -13.58
CA ILE A 282 14.39 -23.23 -14.62
C ILE A 282 13.52 -23.17 -15.88
N GLY A 283 14.15 -22.98 -17.04
CA GLY A 283 13.52 -22.94 -18.36
C GLY A 283 14.46 -23.45 -19.44
#